data_AF-A0A7Z0TTT7-F1
#
_entry.id   AF-A0A7Z0TTT7-F1
#
_cell.length_a   1.000
_cell.length_b   1.000
_cell.length_c   1.000
_cell.angle_alpha   90.00
_cell.angle_beta   90.00
_cell.angle_gamma   90.00
#
_symmetry.space_group_name_H-M   'P 1'
#
loop_
_entity.id
_entity.type
_entity.pdbx_description
1 polymer ?
#
loop_
_entity_poly.entity_id
_entity_poly.type
_entity_poly.pdbx_seq_one_letter_code
_entity_poly.pdbx_strand_id
1 'polypeptide(L)'
;MKPRLPARVLLAAAFAVGGAAAQSPLTEDEARYLGAYVFERQAEVFRRFCAADAESSAELEAGLARFRAGNPGFADALQTPPERAEVAAGVQAFDTRFEAIAVAMHDVLATRTPREQCPDIALRLGSMQFETMMAEATGGITEAVTASVP
;
A
#
# COMPACT_ATOMS: atom_id res chain seq x y z
N MET A 1 -25.52 8.49 -8.68
CA MET A 1 -24.26 7.95 -9.24
C MET A 1 -23.15 8.18 -8.22
N LYS A 2 -22.66 7.13 -7.56
CA LYS A 2 -21.59 7.24 -6.56
C LYS A 2 -20.25 7.44 -7.29
N PRO A 3 -19.45 8.47 -6.94
CA PRO A 3 -18.11 8.61 -7.49
C PRO A 3 -17.28 7.44 -6.94
N ARG A 4 -16.94 6.49 -7.80
CA ARG A 4 -15.94 5.48 -7.51
C ARG A 4 -14.59 6.20 -7.61
N LEU A 5 -13.96 6.47 -6.47
CA LEU A 5 -12.54 6.82 -6.45
C LEU A 5 -11.78 5.63 -7.05
N PRO A 6 -11.12 5.80 -8.22
CA PRO A 6 -10.43 4.69 -8.86
C PRO A 6 -9.23 4.32 -8.00
N ALA A 7 -9.07 3.03 -7.72
CA ALA A 7 -7.93 2.42 -7.02
C ALA A 7 -6.55 2.86 -7.59
N ARG A 8 -6.54 3.42 -8.82
CA ARG A 8 -5.39 4.03 -9.48
C ARG A 8 -4.78 5.24 -8.76
N VAL A 9 -5.50 5.93 -7.87
CA VAL A 9 -4.99 7.18 -7.25
C VAL A 9 -4.03 6.89 -6.09
N LEU A 10 -4.15 5.75 -5.41
CA LEU A 10 -3.32 5.48 -4.23
C LEU A 10 -1.89 5.02 -4.55
N LEU A 11 -1.65 4.40 -5.71
CA LEU A 11 -0.31 3.93 -6.09
C LEU A 11 0.51 4.97 -6.88
N ALA A 12 -0.14 5.93 -7.56
CA ALA A 12 0.55 6.91 -8.40
C ALA A 12 1.32 7.99 -7.61
N ALA A 13 0.93 8.24 -6.35
CA ALA A 13 1.55 9.28 -5.52
C ALA A 13 2.96 8.91 -5.02
N ALA A 14 3.33 7.64 -5.01
CA ALA A 14 4.67 7.19 -4.59
C ALA A 14 5.75 7.47 -5.66
N PHE A 15 5.39 7.57 -6.93
CA PHE A 15 6.33 7.70 -8.05
C PHE A 15 6.61 9.14 -8.51
N ALA A 16 5.92 10.13 -7.94
CA ALA A 16 6.18 11.54 -8.24
C ALA A 16 7.27 12.10 -7.33
N VAL A 17 8.53 11.67 -7.52
CA VAL A 17 9.71 12.36 -6.99
C VAL A 17 10.40 13.06 -8.15
N GLY A 18 10.23 14.38 -8.19
CA GLY A 18 11.12 15.39 -8.77
C GLY A 18 12.00 15.01 -9.96
N GLY A 19 11.68 15.60 -11.12
CA GLY A 19 12.60 15.74 -12.25
C GLY A 19 12.79 14.46 -13.06
N ALA A 20 12.60 14.56 -14.37
CA ALA A 20 12.95 13.53 -15.34
C ALA A 20 14.49 13.36 -15.44
N ALA A 21 15.15 12.98 -14.35
CA ALA A 21 16.44 12.33 -14.40
C ALA A 21 16.19 10.83 -14.41
N ALA A 22 16.81 10.13 -15.36
CA ALA A 22 16.65 8.70 -15.60
C ALA A 22 16.92 7.87 -14.31
N GLN A 23 15.87 7.63 -13.53
CA GLN A 23 15.91 6.66 -12.45
C GLN A 23 15.94 5.29 -13.12
N SER A 24 16.97 4.49 -12.83
CA SER A 24 16.99 3.10 -13.27
C SER A 24 15.70 2.43 -12.77
N PRO A 25 15.02 1.64 -13.62
CA PRO A 25 13.79 0.97 -13.23
C PRO A 25 14.03 0.19 -11.94
N LEU A 26 12.98 0.10 -11.12
CA LEU A 26 13.02 -0.74 -9.94
C LEU A 26 13.24 -2.19 -10.35
N THR A 27 14.05 -2.92 -9.60
CA THR A 27 14.06 -4.38 -9.72
C THR A 27 12.74 -4.93 -9.20
N GLU A 28 12.45 -6.20 -9.53
CA GLU A 28 11.26 -6.88 -9.03
C GLU A 28 11.26 -6.91 -7.49
N ASP A 29 12.39 -7.21 -6.86
CA ASP A 29 12.53 -7.23 -5.40
C ASP A 29 12.31 -5.85 -4.77
N GLU A 30 12.83 -4.79 -5.39
CA GLU A 30 12.60 -3.42 -4.93
C GLU A 30 11.12 -3.02 -5.04
N ALA A 31 10.47 -3.39 -6.14
CA ALA A 31 9.04 -3.14 -6.32
C ALA A 31 8.22 -3.92 -5.27
N ARG A 32 8.55 -5.20 -5.04
CA ARG A 32 7.90 -6.04 -4.03
C ARG A 32 8.08 -5.47 -2.63
N TYR A 33 9.29 -5.06 -2.27
CA TYR A 33 9.57 -4.40 -0.99
C TYR A 33 8.70 -3.14 -0.83
N LEU A 34 8.70 -2.25 -1.82
CA LEU A 34 7.93 -1.00 -1.75
C LEU A 34 6.43 -1.27 -1.64
N GLY A 35 5.89 -2.22 -2.39
CA GLY A 35 4.49 -2.63 -2.29
C GLY A 35 4.14 -3.17 -0.91
N ALA A 36 4.98 -4.04 -0.35
CA ALA A 36 4.78 -4.61 0.98
C ALA A 36 4.92 -3.54 2.08
N TYR A 37 5.87 -2.63 1.95
CA TYR A 37 6.09 -1.51 2.85
C TYR A 37 4.87 -0.60 2.90
N VAL A 38 4.40 -0.13 1.74
CA VAL A 38 3.22 0.75 1.62
C VAL A 38 1.97 0.07 2.20
N PHE A 39 1.83 -1.24 2.06
CA PHE A 39 0.76 -2.00 2.71
C PHE A 39 0.86 -1.95 4.23
N GLU A 40 2.02 -2.24 4.84
CA GLU A 40 2.16 -2.19 6.31
C GLU A 40 1.91 -0.77 6.85
N ARG A 41 2.38 0.28 6.15
CA ARG A 41 2.12 1.67 6.55
C ARG A 41 0.62 1.99 6.55
N GLN A 42 -0.14 1.50 5.57
CA GLN A 42 -1.61 1.64 5.57
C GLN A 42 -2.28 0.78 6.66
N ALA A 43 -1.79 -0.45 6.86
CA ALA A 43 -2.28 -1.34 7.92
C ALA A 43 -2.11 -0.71 9.32
N GLU A 44 -1.03 0.02 9.56
CA GLU A 44 -0.84 0.79 10.80
C GLU A 44 -1.91 1.86 11.01
N VAL A 45 -2.35 2.55 9.95
CA VAL A 45 -3.44 3.53 10.05
C VAL A 45 -4.74 2.84 10.46
N PHE A 46 -5.06 1.71 9.83
CA PHE A 46 -6.24 0.91 10.20
C PHE A 46 -6.14 0.38 11.63
N ARG A 47 -4.96 -0.08 12.08
CA ARG A 47 -4.72 -0.52 13.46
C ARG A 47 -5.02 0.60 14.44
N ARG A 48 -4.49 1.81 14.21
CA ARG A 48 -4.74 2.96 15.08
C ARG A 48 -6.22 3.31 15.16
N PHE A 49 -6.91 3.27 14.02
CA PHE A 49 -8.34 3.55 13.96
C PHE A 49 -9.19 2.48 14.68
N CYS A 50 -8.88 1.19 14.47
CA CYS A 50 -9.63 0.08 15.07
C CYS A 50 -9.26 -0.17 16.55
N ALA A 51 -8.14 0.34 17.04
CA ALA A 51 -7.68 0.14 18.42
C ALA A 51 -8.60 0.75 19.50
N ALA A 52 -9.52 1.62 19.11
CA ALA A 52 -10.50 2.21 20.03
C ALA A 52 -11.53 1.20 20.57
N ASP A 53 -11.68 0.02 19.95
CA ASP A 53 -12.61 -1.03 20.35
C ASP A 53 -11.95 -2.40 20.20
N ALA A 54 -11.97 -3.21 21.27
CA ALA A 54 -11.21 -4.46 21.33
C ALA A 54 -11.70 -5.51 20.32
N GLU A 55 -13.01 -5.56 20.07
CA GLU A 55 -13.61 -6.46 19.07
C GLU A 55 -13.20 -6.04 17.66
N SER A 56 -13.32 -4.75 17.34
CA SER A 56 -12.88 -4.16 16.08
C SER A 56 -11.39 -4.39 15.81
N SER A 57 -10.55 -4.26 16.84
CA SER A 57 -9.12 -4.55 16.75
C SER A 57 -8.84 -6.02 16.47
N ALA A 58 -9.57 -6.95 17.12
CA ALA A 58 -9.40 -8.38 16.91
C ALA A 58 -9.84 -8.80 15.50
N GLU A 59 -10.93 -8.23 14.98
CA GLU A 59 -11.39 -8.47 13.61
C GLU A 59 -10.37 -8.01 12.57
N LEU A 60 -9.82 -6.80 12.75
CA LEU A 60 -8.77 -6.27 11.88
C LEU A 60 -7.55 -7.21 11.84
N GLU A 61 -7.05 -7.63 13.01
CA GLU A 61 -5.90 -8.52 13.08
C GLU A 61 -6.21 -9.90 12.47
N ALA A 62 -7.43 -10.42 12.60
CA ALA A 62 -7.84 -11.63 11.90
C ALA A 62 -7.84 -11.45 10.37
N GLY A 63 -8.26 -10.28 9.87
CA GLY A 63 -8.15 -9.92 8.44
C GLY A 63 -6.70 -9.88 7.95
N LEU A 64 -5.83 -9.20 8.70
CA LEU A 64 -4.39 -9.12 8.40
C LEU A 64 -3.70 -10.49 8.47
N ALA A 65 -4.09 -11.35 9.41
CA ALA A 65 -3.60 -12.72 9.50
C ALA A 65 -4.02 -13.55 8.28
N ARG A 66 -5.27 -13.44 7.82
CA ARG A 66 -5.74 -14.09 6.58
C ARG A 66 -4.97 -13.61 5.37
N PHE A 67 -4.76 -12.29 5.25
CA PHE A 67 -3.94 -11.71 4.19
C PHE A 67 -2.54 -12.34 4.18
N ARG A 68 -1.85 -12.35 5.31
CA ARG A 68 -0.48 -12.90 5.40
C ARG A 68 -0.45 -14.40 5.09
N ALA A 69 -1.42 -15.17 5.57
CA ALA A 69 -1.52 -16.59 5.26
C ALA A 69 -1.76 -16.87 3.77
N GLY A 70 -2.53 -16.01 3.09
CA GLY A 70 -2.77 -16.09 1.65
C GLY A 70 -1.63 -15.56 0.78
N ASN A 71 -0.65 -14.85 1.37
CA ASN A 71 0.40 -14.15 0.66
C ASN A 71 1.78 -14.46 1.27
N PRO A 72 2.31 -15.69 1.12
CA PRO A 72 3.56 -16.10 1.76
C PRO A 72 4.77 -15.23 1.34
N GLY A 73 4.82 -14.80 0.08
CA GLY A 73 5.88 -13.93 -0.44
C GLY A 73 5.84 -12.48 0.05
N PHE A 74 4.80 -12.08 0.80
CA PHE A 74 4.69 -10.76 1.40
C PHE A 74 5.69 -10.57 2.54
N ALA A 75 5.85 -11.58 3.40
CA ALA A 75 6.76 -11.51 4.53
C ALA A 75 8.22 -11.43 4.05
N ASP A 76 8.56 -12.22 3.03
CA ASP A 76 9.89 -12.23 2.42
C ASP A 76 10.21 -10.88 1.77
N ALA A 77 9.22 -10.25 1.11
CA ALA A 77 9.39 -8.93 0.50
C ALA A 77 9.82 -7.84 1.51
N LEU A 78 9.38 -7.92 2.77
CA LEU A 78 9.78 -6.96 3.81
C LEU A 78 11.17 -7.23 4.39
N GLN A 79 11.71 -8.43 4.23
CA GLN A 79 13.03 -8.81 4.76
C GLN A 79 14.19 -8.32 3.89
N THR A 80 13.91 -7.88 2.66
CA THR A 80 14.92 -7.43 1.70
C THR A 80 14.75 -5.93 1.43
N PRO A 81 15.18 -5.05 2.35
CA PRO A 81 15.16 -3.62 2.11
C PRO A 81 16.08 -3.25 0.93
N PRO A 82 15.73 -2.19 0.18
CA PRO A 82 16.48 -1.78 -0.99
C PRO A 82 17.87 -1.26 -0.59
N GLU A 83 18.92 -1.80 -1.22
CA GLU A 83 20.29 -1.36 -1.01
C GLU A 83 20.64 -0.12 -1.84
N ARG A 84 19.91 0.11 -2.95
CA ARG A 84 20.09 1.27 -3.81
C ARG A 84 19.70 2.55 -3.07
N ALA A 85 20.66 3.47 -2.95
CA ALA A 85 20.52 4.72 -2.21
C ALA A 85 19.33 5.56 -2.70
N GLU A 86 19.05 5.57 -4.00
CA GLU A 86 17.93 6.33 -4.56
C GLU A 86 16.58 5.76 -4.13
N VAL A 87 16.47 4.43 -4.03
CA VAL A 87 15.23 3.75 -3.61
C VAL A 87 15.02 3.93 -2.11
N ALA A 88 16.07 3.79 -1.30
CA ALA A 88 16.02 4.08 0.14
C ALA A 88 15.63 5.53 0.43
N ALA A 89 16.17 6.50 -0.33
CA ALA A 89 15.75 7.90 -0.25
C ALA A 89 14.28 8.10 -0.65
N GLY A 90 13.81 7.34 -1.66
CA GLY A 90 12.40 7.29 -2.04
C GLY A 90 11.49 6.82 -0.90
N VAL A 91 11.88 5.78 -0.15
CA VAL A 91 11.15 5.29 1.03
C VAL A 91 11.04 6.38 2.10
N GLN A 92 12.14 7.07 2.41
CA GLN A 92 12.12 8.17 3.40
C GLN A 92 11.24 9.34 2.95
N ALA A 93 11.32 9.70 1.66
CA ALA A 93 10.48 10.74 1.09
C ALA A 93 8.99 10.32 1.11
N PHE A 94 8.70 9.04 0.87
CA PHE A 94 7.36 8.49 1.03
C PHE A 94 6.89 8.63 2.48
N ASP A 95 7.67 8.21 3.48
CA ASP A 95 7.27 8.30 4.88
C ASP A 95 6.94 9.73 5.30
N THR A 96 7.76 10.69 4.89
CA THR A 96 7.54 12.13 5.17
C THR A 96 6.19 12.60 4.61
N ARG A 97 5.79 12.13 3.42
CA ARG A 97 4.51 12.47 2.80
C ARG A 97 3.37 11.64 3.36
N PHE A 98 3.65 10.41 3.76
CA PHE A 98 2.68 9.45 4.24
C PHE A 98 2.03 9.93 5.53
N GLU A 99 2.71 10.70 6.37
CA GLU A 99 2.09 11.29 7.56
C GLU A 99 0.84 12.13 7.21
N ALA A 100 0.91 12.99 6.19
CA ALA A 100 -0.24 13.76 5.73
C ALA A 100 -1.34 12.87 5.13
N ILE A 101 -0.95 11.83 4.39
CA ILE A 101 -1.88 10.84 3.82
C ILE A 101 -2.59 10.06 4.95
N ALA A 102 -1.85 9.67 5.99
CA ALA A 102 -2.36 8.92 7.13
C ALA A 102 -3.40 9.73 7.91
N VAL A 103 -3.18 11.04 8.07
CA VAL A 103 -4.19 11.95 8.66
C VAL A 103 -5.45 11.97 7.79
N ALA A 104 -5.32 12.19 6.49
CA ALA A 104 -6.48 12.21 5.59
C ALA A 104 -7.22 10.85 5.56
N MET A 105 -6.49 9.74 5.60
CA MET A 105 -7.08 8.40 5.72
C MET A 105 -7.86 8.25 7.02
N HIS A 106 -7.28 8.70 8.14
CA HIS A 106 -7.96 8.67 9.43
C HIS A 106 -9.25 9.51 9.41
N ASP A 107 -9.22 10.73 8.84
CA ASP A 107 -10.40 11.58 8.74
C ASP A 107 -11.52 10.92 7.92
N VAL A 108 -11.17 10.23 6.84
CA VAL A 108 -12.13 9.44 6.05
C VAL A 108 -12.69 8.28 6.86
N LEU A 109 -11.86 7.55 7.59
CA LEU A 109 -12.30 6.45 8.45
C LEU A 109 -13.19 6.93 9.60
N ALA A 110 -12.89 8.10 10.17
CA ALA A 110 -13.63 8.71 11.27
C ALA A 110 -15.04 9.21 10.88
N THR A 111 -15.43 9.11 9.61
CA THR A 111 -16.82 9.38 9.17
C THR A 111 -17.83 8.36 9.70
N ARG A 112 -17.37 7.23 10.25
CA ARG A 112 -18.17 6.20 10.91
C ARG A 112 -17.42 5.65 12.13
N THR A 113 -18.12 4.87 12.94
CA THR A 113 -17.50 4.25 14.12
C THR A 113 -16.59 3.08 13.72
N PRO A 114 -15.56 2.75 14.53
CA PRO A 114 -14.72 1.57 14.31
C PRO A 114 -15.52 0.28 14.16
N ARG A 115 -16.56 0.07 14.97
CA ARG A 115 -17.44 -1.11 14.92
C ARG A 115 -18.14 -1.29 13.57
N GLU A 116 -18.42 -0.19 12.85
CA GLU A 116 -19.05 -0.24 11.53
C GLU A 116 -18.05 -0.42 10.39
N GLN A 117 -16.78 -0.03 10.59
CA GLN A 117 -15.78 0.05 9.52
C GLN A 117 -14.77 -1.10 9.56
N CYS A 118 -14.30 -1.47 10.76
CA CYS A 118 -13.24 -2.45 10.95
C CYS A 118 -13.57 -3.86 10.41
N PRO A 119 -14.81 -4.39 10.51
CA PRO A 119 -15.15 -5.66 9.88
C PRO A 119 -15.00 -5.62 8.34
N ASP A 120 -15.47 -4.53 7.71
CA ASP A 120 -15.36 -4.32 6.27
C ASP A 120 -13.90 -4.18 5.82
N ILE A 121 -13.10 -3.45 6.59
CA ILE A 121 -11.66 -3.31 6.37
C ILE A 121 -10.97 -4.67 6.49
N ALA A 122 -11.24 -5.42 7.56
CA ALA A 122 -10.68 -6.75 7.80
C ALA A 122 -10.99 -7.72 6.65
N LEU A 123 -12.23 -7.72 6.17
CA LEU A 123 -12.66 -8.56 5.05
C LEU A 123 -11.90 -8.20 3.77
N ARG A 124 -11.82 -6.90 3.45
CA ARG A 124 -11.09 -6.43 2.26
C ARG A 124 -9.62 -6.78 2.34
N LEU A 125 -8.97 -6.49 3.47
CA LEU A 125 -7.57 -6.82 3.71
C LEU A 125 -7.33 -8.32 3.52
N GLY A 126 -8.14 -9.17 4.15
CA GLY A 126 -8.00 -10.62 4.06
C GLY A 126 -8.26 -11.21 2.68
N SER A 127 -8.91 -10.47 1.77
CA SER A 127 -9.18 -10.89 0.39
C SER A 127 -8.14 -10.41 -0.63
N MET A 128 -7.20 -9.54 -0.22
CA MET A 128 -6.20 -9.00 -1.13
C MET A 128 -5.13 -10.04 -1.49
N GLN A 129 -4.71 -9.99 -2.75
CA GLN A 129 -3.68 -10.85 -3.30
C GLN A 129 -2.47 -9.99 -3.69
N PHE A 130 -1.41 -10.10 -2.90
CA PHE A 130 -0.17 -9.33 -3.02
C PHE A 130 0.47 -9.49 -4.40
N GLU A 131 0.63 -10.72 -4.87
CA GLU A 131 1.23 -11.00 -6.19
C GLU A 131 0.42 -10.39 -7.34
N THR A 132 -0.92 -10.41 -7.24
CA THR A 132 -1.79 -9.80 -8.24
C THR A 132 -1.64 -8.28 -8.23
N MET A 133 -1.60 -7.65 -7.05
CA MET A 133 -1.36 -6.20 -6.95
C MET A 133 0.00 -5.81 -7.52
N MET A 134 1.04 -6.62 -7.28
CA MET A 134 2.37 -6.40 -7.82
C MET A 134 2.41 -6.55 -9.34
N ALA A 135 1.76 -7.58 -9.89
CA ALA A 135 1.67 -7.81 -11.34
C ALA A 135 0.90 -6.70 -12.06
N GLU A 136 -0.18 -6.17 -11.47
CA GLU A 136 -0.92 -5.04 -12.02
C GLU A 136 -0.09 -3.74 -11.99
N ALA A 137 0.65 -3.51 -10.91
CA ALA A 137 1.52 -2.33 -10.77
C ALA A 137 2.68 -2.34 -11.78
N THR A 138 3.31 -3.49 -12.00
CA THR A 138 4.43 -3.63 -12.96
C THR A 138 3.96 -3.73 -14.42
N GLY A 139 2.84 -4.41 -14.66
CA GLY A 139 2.20 -4.51 -15.98
C GLY A 139 1.76 -3.15 -16.51
N GLY A 140 1.16 -2.30 -15.67
CA GLY A 140 0.77 -0.94 -16.03
C GLY A 140 1.95 -0.02 -16.39
N ILE A 141 3.11 -0.24 -15.78
CA ILE A 141 4.36 0.49 -16.12
C ILE A 141 4.87 0.04 -17.50
N THR A 142 4.81 -1.26 -17.79
CA THR A 142 5.28 -1.83 -19.06
C THR A 142 4.42 -1.37 -20.25
N GLU A 143 3.10 -1.32 -20.07
CA GLU A 143 2.18 -0.78 -21.07
C GLU A 143 2.38 0.74 -21.30
N ALA A 144 2.64 1.50 -20.23
CA ALA A 144 2.91 2.94 -20.35
C ALA A 144 4.25 3.22 -21.06
N VAL A 145 5.27 2.39 -20.82
CA VAL A 145 6.58 2.51 -21.48
C VAL A 145 6.48 2.11 -22.96
N THR A 146 5.79 1.01 -23.28
CA THR A 146 5.63 0.57 -24.68
C THR A 146 4.74 1.51 -25.50
N ALA A 147 3.71 2.12 -24.89
CA ALA A 147 2.90 3.15 -25.54
C ALA A 147 3.64 4.49 -25.75
N SER A 148 4.77 4.70 -25.07
CA SER A 148 5.58 5.92 -25.15
C SER A 148 6.81 5.79 -26.08
N VAL A 149 7.02 4.62 -26.68
CA VAL A 149 8.03 4.40 -27.74
C VAL A 149 7.32 4.53 -29.10
N PRO A 150 7.62 5.56 -29.91
CA PRO A 150 7.01 5.77 -31.22
C PRO A 150 7.42 4.72 -32.27
#